data_AF-A0A7X4DPA3-F1
#
_entry.id   AF-A0A7X4DPA3-F1
#
_cell.length_a   1.000
_cell.length_b   1.000
_cell.length_c   1.000
_cell.angle_alpha   90.00
_cell.angle_beta   90.00
_cell.angle_gamma   90.00
#
_symmetry.space_group_name_H-M   'P 1'
#
loop_
_entity.id
_entity.type
_entity.pdbx_description
1 polymer ?
#
loop_
_entity_poly.entity_id
_entity_poly.type
_entity_poly.pdbx_seq_one_letter_code
_entity_poly.pdbx_strand_id
1 'polypeptide(L)'
;MFILKPHVTGPAGQITTPDIVVDCLLVDGTRRSLGLLTHDCWQEIGARASARPAYALMALGGGALILPALVISNGLVVAARAAWRLNNLDGHVGDVMLNGIALSDLEPPSDLVAAAGGAEDALPRGFMLVRTLEAAATEVILADPALGRELRHTVHLQSLEADRWGDARPKPRYSVGPTQKEVPHFI
;
A
#
# COMPACT_ATOMS: atom_id res chain seq x y z
N MET A 1 14.56 5.76 -4.98
CA MET A 1 13.46 6.34 -5.76
C MET A 1 12.44 5.25 -6.06
N PHE A 2 11.18 5.48 -5.72
CA PHE A 2 10.04 4.63 -6.07
C PHE A 2 9.05 5.47 -6.88
N ILE A 3 8.37 4.88 -7.86
CA ILE A 3 7.35 5.58 -8.66
C ILE A 3 6.00 4.94 -8.38
N LEU A 4 5.06 5.74 -7.85
CA LEU A 4 3.67 5.34 -7.69
C LEU A 4 2.82 6.00 -8.77
N LYS A 5 1.87 5.23 -9.33
CA LYS A 5 0.88 5.72 -10.30
C LYS A 5 -0.54 5.56 -9.73
N PRO A 6 -0.96 6.43 -8.80
CA PRO A 6 -2.29 6.34 -8.20
C PRO A 6 -3.37 6.86 -9.14
N HIS A 7 -4.52 6.22 -9.14
CA HIS A 7 -5.80 6.69 -9.65
C HIS A 7 -6.38 7.69 -8.66
N VAL A 8 -6.27 8.97 -8.99
CA VAL A 8 -6.75 10.09 -8.17
C VAL A 8 -8.15 10.46 -8.62
N THR A 9 -9.14 10.20 -7.76
CA THR A 9 -10.55 10.53 -8.03
C THR A 9 -10.83 11.99 -7.66
N GLY A 10 -11.32 12.76 -8.63
CA GLY A 10 -11.73 14.15 -8.46
C GLY A 10 -13.21 14.32 -8.07
N PRO A 11 -13.66 15.56 -7.84
CA PRO A 11 -15.01 15.87 -7.34
C PRO A 11 -16.16 15.43 -8.26
N ALA A 12 -15.93 15.41 -9.58
CA ALA A 12 -16.92 15.03 -10.59
C ALA A 12 -16.71 13.59 -11.12
N GLY A 13 -16.04 12.73 -10.35
CA GLY A 13 -15.73 11.34 -10.76
C GLY A 13 -14.64 11.21 -11.83
N GLN A 14 -14.02 12.31 -12.26
CA GLN A 14 -12.87 12.28 -13.16
C GLN A 14 -11.68 11.62 -12.46
N ILE A 15 -10.99 10.72 -13.16
CA ILE A 15 -9.81 10.03 -12.63
C ILE A 15 -8.57 10.52 -13.36
N THR A 16 -7.57 10.97 -12.61
CA THR A 16 -6.23 11.27 -13.13
C THR A 16 -5.23 10.24 -12.62
N THR A 17 -4.19 9.93 -13.39
CA THR A 17 -3.16 8.96 -12.97
C THR A 17 -1.78 9.59 -13.09
N PRO A 18 -1.39 10.51 -12.19
CA PRO A 18 -0.08 11.14 -12.22
C PRO A 18 1.03 10.13 -11.91
N ASP A 19 2.22 10.38 -12.46
CA ASP A 19 3.43 9.69 -12.05
C ASP A 19 4.05 10.44 -10.87
N ILE A 20 4.04 9.82 -9.70
CA ILE A 20 4.55 10.45 -8.47
C ILE A 20 5.80 9.73 -7.99
N VAL A 21 6.85 10.51 -7.83
CA VAL A 21 8.13 10.05 -7.29
C VAL A 21 8.07 10.08 -5.77
N VAL A 22 8.53 9.01 -5.13
CA VAL A 22 8.73 8.90 -3.69
C VAL A 22 10.22 8.65 -3.42
N ASP A 23 10.82 9.58 -2.68
CA ASP A 23 12.23 9.60 -2.31
C ASP A 23 12.44 9.54 -0.79
N CYS A 24 11.41 9.89 -0.01
CA CYS A 24 11.41 9.80 1.43
C CYS A 24 10.13 9.10 1.90
N LEU A 25 10.29 7.98 2.61
CA LEU A 25 9.19 7.27 3.27
C LEU A 25 9.33 7.46 4.78
N LEU A 26 8.32 8.04 5.40
CA LEU A 26 8.18 8.15 6.85
C LEU A 26 6.99 7.30 7.28
N VAL A 27 7.20 6.36 8.19
CA VAL A 27 6.13 5.53 8.78
C VAL A 27 6.10 5.81 10.27
N ASP A 28 4.97 6.30 10.77
CA ASP A 28 4.79 6.74 12.15
C ASP A 28 5.92 7.70 12.61
N GLY A 29 6.26 8.66 11.75
CA GLY A 29 7.34 9.64 11.97
C GLY A 29 8.77 9.10 11.78
N THR A 30 8.95 7.79 11.57
CA THR A 30 10.28 7.19 11.41
C THR A 30 10.63 6.94 9.96
N ARG A 31 11.85 7.31 9.54
CA ARG A 31 12.33 7.05 8.19
C ARG A 31 12.50 5.56 7.91
N ARG A 32 11.96 5.10 6.79
CA ARG A 32 12.06 3.74 6.29
C ARG A 32 12.73 3.68 4.93
N SER A 33 13.24 2.49 4.59
CA SER A 33 13.79 2.23 3.26
C SER A 33 12.69 2.22 2.21
N LEU A 34 12.94 2.82 1.05
CA LEU A 34 12.02 2.74 -0.09
C LEU A 34 11.91 1.32 -0.66
N GLY A 35 12.87 0.44 -0.38
CA GLY A 35 12.77 -0.98 -0.74
C GLY A 35 11.67 -1.74 0.03
N LEU A 36 11.09 -1.12 1.07
CA LEU A 36 9.93 -1.61 1.79
C LEU A 36 8.62 -1.01 1.29
N LEU A 37 8.62 -0.24 0.19
CA LEU A 37 7.41 0.29 -0.41
C LEU A 37 7.02 -0.54 -1.62
N THR A 38 5.76 -0.97 -1.67
CA THR A 38 5.16 -1.65 -2.81
C THR A 38 3.74 -1.18 -3.05
N HIS A 39 3.21 -1.48 -4.23
CA HIS A 39 1.79 -1.34 -4.55
C HIS A 39 1.15 -2.69 -4.91
N ASP A 40 1.91 -3.78 -4.80
CA ASP A 40 1.40 -5.13 -5.04
C ASP A 40 0.55 -5.57 -3.84
N CYS A 41 -0.71 -5.91 -4.10
CA CYS A 41 -1.63 -6.36 -3.07
C CYS A 41 -1.48 -7.83 -2.71
N TRP A 42 -0.61 -8.60 -3.36
CA TRP A 42 -0.36 -10.00 -3.03
C TRP A 42 1.01 -10.15 -2.36
N GLN A 43 1.03 -10.61 -1.11
CA GLN A 43 2.26 -10.70 -0.32
C GLN A 43 2.42 -12.09 0.28
N GLU A 44 3.61 -12.67 0.13
CA GLU A 44 3.98 -13.89 0.83
C GLU A 44 4.57 -13.54 2.19
N ILE A 45 4.04 -14.16 3.25
CA ILE A 45 4.38 -13.82 4.63
C ILE A 45 4.64 -15.07 5.48
N GLY A 46 5.45 -14.94 6.52
CA GLY A 46 5.59 -15.97 7.54
C GLY A 46 4.35 -16.04 8.45
N ALA A 47 4.13 -17.17 9.14
CA ALA A 47 2.91 -17.40 9.93
C ALA A 47 2.66 -16.41 11.07
N ARG A 48 3.68 -15.69 11.53
CA ARG A 48 3.58 -14.67 12.59
C ARG A 48 3.47 -13.24 12.08
N ALA A 49 3.37 -13.04 10.77
CA ALA A 49 3.22 -11.70 10.24
C ALA A 49 1.82 -11.15 10.56
N SER A 50 1.78 -9.89 10.98
CA SER A 50 0.54 -9.15 11.18
C SER A 50 0.51 -7.96 10.22
N ALA A 51 -0.68 -7.44 9.97
CA ALA A 51 -0.87 -6.29 9.11
C ALA A 51 -1.70 -5.23 9.84
N ARG A 52 -1.27 -3.99 9.71
CA ARG A 52 -1.92 -2.82 10.31
C ARG A 52 -2.44 -1.89 9.21
N PRO A 53 -3.72 -1.50 9.24
CA PRO A 53 -4.26 -0.50 8.33
C PRO A 53 -3.57 0.84 8.60
N ALA A 54 -3.43 1.62 7.54
CA ALA A 54 -2.80 2.93 7.57
C ALA A 54 -3.44 3.83 6.52
N TYR A 55 -3.26 5.13 6.68
CA TYR A 55 -3.39 6.06 5.57
C TYR A 55 -2.02 6.63 5.23
N ALA A 56 -1.84 6.99 3.96
CA ALA A 56 -0.64 7.63 3.50
C ALA A 56 -0.95 8.99 2.86
N LEU A 57 -0.10 9.97 3.17
CA LEU A 57 -0.08 11.28 2.52
C LEU A 57 1.12 11.32 1.58
N MET A 58 0.90 11.78 0.36
CA MET A 58 1.94 11.83 -0.67
C MET A 58 2.00 13.20 -1.32
N ALA A 59 3.20 13.74 -1.48
CA ALA A 59 3.42 15.01 -2.16
C ALA A 59 2.98 14.93 -3.64
N LEU A 60 2.17 15.91 -4.06
CA LEU A 60 1.82 16.18 -5.44
C LEU A 60 2.32 17.59 -5.76
N GLY A 61 2.78 17.87 -6.99
CA GLY A 61 3.42 19.16 -7.32
C GLY A 61 2.62 20.44 -6.99
N GLY A 62 1.32 20.34 -6.70
CA GLY A 62 0.49 21.42 -6.19
C GLY A 62 -0.46 20.98 -5.05
N GLY A 63 0.04 20.21 -4.08
CA GLY A 63 -0.69 19.79 -2.88
C GLY A 63 -0.27 18.41 -2.39
N ALA A 64 -1.20 17.67 -1.79
CA ALA A 64 -0.98 16.29 -1.37
C ALA A 64 -2.12 15.38 -1.79
N LEU A 65 -1.82 14.09 -1.86
CA LEU A 65 -2.80 13.03 -1.98
C LEU A 65 -2.95 12.33 -0.64
N ILE A 66 -4.15 11.82 -0.38
CA ILE A 66 -4.39 10.82 0.67
C ILE A 66 -4.83 9.51 0.02
N LEU A 67 -4.30 8.40 0.53
CA LEU A 67 -4.63 7.06 0.05
C LEU A 67 -4.62 6.03 1.19
N PRO A 68 -5.37 4.93 1.07
CA PRO A 68 -5.21 3.78 1.96
C PRO A 68 -3.81 3.15 1.81
N ALA A 69 -3.27 2.65 2.91
CA ALA A 69 -2.05 1.87 2.93
C ALA A 69 -2.13 0.76 3.98
N LEU A 70 -1.30 -0.25 3.86
CA LEU A 70 -1.17 -1.32 4.85
C LEU A 70 0.29 -1.49 5.23
N VAL A 71 0.57 -1.63 6.53
CA VAL A 71 1.92 -1.90 7.03
C VAL A 71 1.98 -3.30 7.63
N ILE A 72 2.79 -4.16 7.03
CA ILE A 72 3.04 -5.52 7.52
C ILE A 72 4.13 -5.46 8.60
N SER A 73 4.11 -6.38 9.57
CA SER A 73 5.04 -6.40 10.71
C SER A 73 6.52 -6.55 10.32
N ASN A 74 6.83 -7.00 9.10
CA ASN A 74 8.18 -6.98 8.55
C ASN A 74 8.64 -5.59 8.06
N GLY A 75 7.78 -4.58 8.19
CA GLY A 75 8.02 -3.19 7.77
C GLY A 75 7.61 -2.88 6.34
N LEU A 76 7.10 -3.86 5.57
CA LEU A 76 6.60 -3.63 4.21
C LEU A 76 5.35 -2.74 4.26
N VAL A 77 5.37 -1.68 3.45
CA VAL A 77 4.27 -0.75 3.21
C VAL A 77 3.66 -1.09 1.85
N VAL A 78 2.39 -1.49 1.85
CA VAL A 78 1.60 -1.69 0.65
C VAL A 78 0.70 -0.47 0.47
N ALA A 79 1.05 0.39 -0.47
CA ALA A 79 0.29 1.60 -0.78
C ALA A 79 -0.77 1.30 -1.85
N ALA A 80 -2.01 1.74 -1.60
CA ALA A 80 -3.06 1.62 -2.59
C ALA A 80 -2.74 2.46 -3.84
N ARG A 81 -3.27 2.01 -4.98
CA ARG A 81 -3.29 2.81 -6.21
C ARG A 81 -4.54 3.68 -6.32
N ALA A 82 -5.37 3.79 -5.28
CA ALA A 82 -6.53 4.67 -5.29
C ALA A 82 -6.32 5.79 -4.28
N ALA A 83 -6.58 7.04 -4.68
CA ALA A 83 -6.29 8.21 -3.86
C ALA A 83 -7.31 9.33 -4.08
N TRP A 84 -7.37 10.25 -3.12
CA TRP A 84 -8.01 11.54 -3.25
C TRP A 84 -6.97 12.65 -3.16
N ARG A 85 -7.28 13.81 -3.72
CA ARG A 85 -6.53 15.02 -3.39
C ARG A 85 -6.92 15.49 -1.99
N LEU A 86 -5.94 15.87 -1.18
CA LEU A 86 -6.17 16.31 0.19
C LEU A 86 -7.03 17.58 0.23
N ASN A 87 -6.83 18.50 -0.72
CA ASN A 87 -7.65 19.71 -0.84
C ASN A 87 -9.14 19.44 -1.16
N ASN A 88 -9.49 18.27 -1.69
CA ASN A 88 -10.89 17.88 -1.89
C ASN A 88 -11.57 17.44 -0.57
N LEU A 89 -10.83 17.43 0.53
CA LEU A 89 -11.27 17.12 1.88
C LEU A 89 -11.17 18.34 2.80
N ASP A 90 -10.88 19.52 2.23
CA ASP A 90 -10.73 20.75 3.00
C ASP A 90 -12.02 21.06 3.78
N GLY A 91 -11.86 21.42 5.05
CA GLY A 91 -12.97 21.64 5.99
C GLY A 91 -13.52 20.38 6.70
N HIS A 92 -13.19 19.16 6.26
CA HIS A 92 -13.68 17.92 6.90
C HIS A 92 -12.67 16.77 6.92
N VAL A 93 -11.39 17.04 6.63
CA VAL A 93 -10.31 16.04 6.60
C VAL A 93 -10.17 15.26 7.92
N GLY A 94 -10.48 15.89 9.06
CA GLY A 94 -10.48 15.23 10.37
C GLY A 94 -11.57 14.17 10.54
N ASP A 95 -12.72 14.37 9.86
CA ASP A 95 -13.89 13.48 9.91
C ASP A 95 -13.77 12.27 8.97
N VAL A 96 -12.77 12.28 8.09
CA VAL A 96 -12.41 11.10 7.28
C VAL A 96 -12.08 9.96 8.23
N MET A 97 -12.52 8.75 7.90
CA MET A 97 -12.38 7.59 8.76
C MET A 97 -11.44 6.56 8.13
N LEU A 98 -10.44 6.12 8.90
CA LEU A 98 -9.65 4.93 8.61
C LEU A 98 -10.24 3.74 9.38
N ASN A 99 -10.82 2.77 8.67
CA ASN A 99 -11.46 1.58 9.25
C ASN A 99 -12.44 1.92 10.40
N GLY A 100 -13.16 3.04 10.29
CA GLY A 100 -14.13 3.50 11.28
C GLY A 100 -13.57 4.41 12.39
N ILE A 101 -12.27 4.70 12.41
CA ILE A 101 -11.65 5.66 13.32
C ILE A 101 -11.40 6.98 12.60
N ALA A 102 -11.88 8.09 13.15
CA ALA A 102 -11.67 9.42 12.56
C ALA A 102 -10.17 9.75 12.53
N LEU A 103 -9.71 10.42 11.47
CA LEU A 103 -8.31 10.81 11.34
C LEU A 103 -7.90 11.78 12.46
N SER A 104 -8.82 12.61 12.95
CA SER A 104 -8.60 13.48 14.11
C SER A 104 -8.24 12.74 15.39
N ASP A 105 -8.78 11.53 15.57
CA ASP A 105 -8.55 10.71 16.77
C ASP A 105 -7.26 9.89 16.69
N LEU A 106 -6.75 9.70 15.46
CA LEU A 106 -5.47 9.06 15.18
C LEU A 106 -4.33 10.08 15.28
N GLU A 107 -4.32 10.99 14.32
CA GLU A 107 -3.48 12.16 14.21
C GLU A 107 -3.96 12.92 12.97
N PRO A 108 -4.29 14.21 13.07
CA PRO A 108 -4.73 15.00 11.93
C PRO A 108 -3.69 15.01 10.79
N PRO A 109 -4.11 14.89 9.51
CA PRO A 109 -3.20 14.98 8.38
C PRO A 109 -2.36 16.27 8.35
N SER A 110 -2.92 17.38 8.84
CA SER A 110 -2.20 18.66 8.99
C SER A 110 -0.96 18.55 9.87
N ASP A 111 -1.06 17.77 10.95
CA ASP A 111 0.00 17.64 11.95
C ASP A 111 1.15 16.78 11.40
N LEU A 112 0.82 15.73 10.65
CA LEU A 112 1.80 14.95 9.87
C LEU A 112 2.53 15.79 8.83
N VAL A 113 1.78 16.60 8.07
CA VAL A 113 2.36 17.49 7.06
C VAL A 113 3.31 18.49 7.71
N ALA A 114 2.90 19.13 8.80
CA ALA A 114 3.72 20.07 9.54
C ALA A 114 4.98 19.41 10.13
N ALA A 115 4.85 18.21 10.72
CA ALA A 115 5.97 17.45 11.27
C ALA A 115 7.02 17.07 10.22
N ALA A 116 6.62 16.92 8.96
CA ALA A 116 7.52 16.66 7.83
C ALA A 116 8.12 17.93 7.20
N GLY A 117 7.82 19.12 7.74
CA GLY A 117 8.26 20.41 7.19
C GLY A 117 7.43 20.88 5.99
N GLY A 118 6.22 20.34 5.81
CA GLY A 118 5.23 20.87 4.89
C GLY A 118 4.40 22.00 5.49
N ALA A 119 3.47 22.55 4.70
CA ALA A 119 2.53 23.58 5.12
C ALA A 119 1.15 23.32 4.50
N GLU A 120 0.09 23.45 5.29
CA GLU A 120 -1.30 23.20 4.86
C GLU A 120 -1.46 21.82 4.20
N ASP A 121 -1.81 21.78 2.92
CA ASP A 121 -1.95 20.56 2.12
C ASP A 121 -0.70 20.24 1.30
N ALA A 122 0.38 21.00 1.43
CA ALA A 122 1.60 20.86 0.66
C ALA A 122 2.68 20.10 1.43
N LEU A 123 3.12 18.99 0.86
CA LEU A 123 4.26 18.21 1.36
C LEU A 123 5.53 18.50 0.56
N PRO A 124 6.73 18.42 1.17
CA PRO A 124 7.97 18.45 0.42
C PRO A 124 7.99 17.37 -0.67
N ARG A 125 8.45 17.74 -1.86
CA ARG A 125 8.47 16.83 -3.02
C ARG A 125 9.16 15.51 -2.67
N GLY A 126 8.56 14.40 -3.09
CA GLY A 126 9.12 13.07 -2.89
C GLY A 126 8.78 12.45 -1.54
N PHE A 127 8.03 13.14 -0.66
CA PHE A 127 7.64 12.57 0.63
C PHE A 127 6.38 11.72 0.51
N MET A 128 6.44 10.56 1.14
CA MET A 128 5.28 9.77 1.55
C MET A 128 5.32 9.64 3.07
N LEU A 129 4.26 10.12 3.73
CA LEU A 129 4.02 9.95 5.16
C LEU A 129 2.99 8.85 5.34
N VAL A 130 3.20 7.93 6.27
CA VAL A 130 2.28 6.84 6.57
C VAL A 130 2.00 6.85 8.05
N ARG A 131 0.73 6.87 8.43
CA ARG A 131 0.28 6.77 9.82
C ARG A 131 -0.56 5.52 9.99
N THR A 132 -0.15 4.66 10.91
CA THR A 132 -0.79 3.37 11.18
C THR A 132 -1.89 3.49 12.23
N LEU A 133 -2.91 2.65 12.10
CA LEU A 133 -3.89 2.36 13.13
C LEU A 133 -3.49 1.07 13.84
N GLU A 134 -3.48 1.10 15.17
CA GLU A 134 -3.15 -0.06 16.02
C GLU A 134 -4.31 -1.06 16.08
N ALA A 135 -4.64 -1.63 14.92
CA ALA A 135 -5.62 -2.71 14.75
C ALA A 135 -5.08 -3.71 13.72
N ALA A 136 -5.35 -5.00 13.89
CA ALA A 136 -4.98 -5.98 12.89
C ALA A 136 -6.06 -6.02 11.79
N ALA A 137 -5.68 -5.74 10.55
CA ALA A 137 -6.58 -5.83 9.40
C ALA A 137 -5.79 -6.08 8.10
N THR A 138 -6.42 -6.74 7.13
CA THR A 138 -5.90 -6.90 5.77
C THR A 138 -6.69 -6.09 4.75
N GLU A 139 -7.85 -5.55 5.15
CA GLU A 139 -8.63 -4.58 4.40
C GLU A 139 -8.48 -3.21 5.05
N VAL A 140 -8.27 -2.21 4.21
CA VAL A 140 -8.12 -0.80 4.58
C VAL A 140 -9.18 0.00 3.85
N ILE A 141 -10.02 0.69 4.60
CA ILE A 141 -11.10 1.52 4.11
C ILE A 141 -10.84 2.94 4.59
N LEU A 142 -10.68 3.86 3.65
CA LEU A 142 -10.68 5.28 3.92
C LEU A 142 -12.05 5.84 3.48
N ALA A 143 -12.90 6.17 4.43
CA ALA A 143 -14.24 6.69 4.19
C ALA A 143 -14.28 8.20 4.40
N ASP A 144 -14.98 8.90 3.53
CA ASP A 144 -15.30 10.32 3.62
C ASP A 144 -16.81 10.43 3.83
N PRO A 145 -17.28 10.50 5.10
CA PRO A 145 -18.70 10.52 5.41
C PRO A 145 -19.41 11.77 4.89
N ALA A 146 -18.70 12.91 4.84
CA ALA A 146 -19.27 14.18 4.39
C ALA A 146 -19.70 14.13 2.92
N LEU A 147 -18.94 13.40 2.09
CA LEU A 147 -19.24 13.22 0.66
C LEU A 147 -19.78 11.84 0.29
N GLY A 148 -20.00 10.96 1.28
CA GLY A 148 -20.58 9.62 1.07
C GLY A 148 -19.77 8.73 0.13
N ARG A 149 -18.44 8.81 0.18
CA ARG A 149 -17.51 8.06 -0.70
C ARG A 149 -16.45 7.32 0.11
N GLU A 150 -15.85 6.30 -0.48
CA GLU A 150 -14.79 5.52 0.16
C GLU A 150 -13.72 5.04 -0.83
N LEU A 151 -12.50 4.84 -0.32
CA LEU A 151 -11.43 4.12 -0.99
C LEU A 151 -11.18 2.81 -0.24
N ARG A 152 -11.20 1.68 -0.96
CA ARG A 152 -10.91 0.36 -0.42
C ARG A 152 -9.58 -0.17 -0.94
N HIS A 153 -8.82 -0.80 -0.06
CA HIS A 153 -7.59 -1.48 -0.39
C HIS A 153 -7.50 -2.79 0.39
N THR A 154 -7.52 -3.91 -0.33
CA THR A 154 -7.38 -5.25 0.26
C THR A 154 -6.01 -5.80 -0.11
N VAL A 155 -5.29 -6.30 0.89
CA VAL A 155 -4.02 -7.01 0.70
C VAL A 155 -4.23 -8.48 1.02
N HIS A 156 -3.87 -9.33 0.07
CA HIS A 156 -3.92 -10.76 0.15
C HIS A 156 -2.59 -11.27 0.72
N LEU A 157 -2.64 -11.82 1.93
CA LEU A 157 -1.49 -12.36 2.61
C LEU A 157 -1.49 -13.87 2.49
N GLN A 158 -0.45 -14.42 1.87
CA GLN A 158 -0.29 -15.85 1.67
C GLN A 158 0.83 -16.40 2.55
N SER A 159 0.53 -17.42 3.35
CA SER A 159 1.53 -18.04 4.21
C SER A 159 2.58 -18.79 3.37
N LEU A 160 3.85 -18.62 3.73
CA LEU A 160 4.97 -19.42 3.21
C LEU A 160 4.95 -20.88 3.70
N GLU A 161 4.23 -21.14 4.79
CA GLU A 161 4.11 -22.49 5.39
C GLU A 161 2.96 -23.30 4.77
N ALA A 162 2.11 -22.66 3.97
CA ALA A 162 1.01 -23.34 3.31
C ALA A 162 1.53 -24.25 2.18
N ASP A 163 1.24 -25.54 2.26
CA ASP A 163 1.46 -26.45 1.14
C ASP A 163 0.50 -26.11 -0.01
N ARG A 164 1.02 -25.38 -1.00
CA ARG A 164 0.25 -24.96 -2.18
C ARG A 164 -0.05 -26.10 -3.15
N TRP A 165 0.67 -27.20 -3.01
CA TRP A 165 0.58 -28.30 -3.93
C TRP A 165 -0.44 -29.33 -3.47
N GLY A 166 -0.51 -29.62 -2.17
CA GLY A 166 -1.41 -30.64 -1.62
C GLY A 166 -1.41 -31.91 -2.49
N ASP A 167 -2.59 -32.32 -2.94
CA ASP A 167 -2.78 -33.47 -3.83
C ASP A 167 -2.40 -33.21 -5.30
N ALA A 168 -2.31 -31.95 -5.72
CA ALA A 168 -1.89 -31.54 -7.07
C ALA A 168 -0.36 -31.49 -7.21
N ARG A 169 0.39 -31.86 -6.17
CA ARG A 169 1.85 -31.92 -6.19
C ARG A 169 2.34 -32.77 -7.37
N PRO A 170 3.17 -32.22 -8.27
CA PRO A 170 3.76 -32.98 -9.35
C PRO A 170 4.47 -34.18 -8.76
N LYS A 171 3.96 -35.37 -9.09
CA LYS A 171 4.65 -36.60 -8.73
C LYS A 171 6.01 -36.53 -9.40
N PRO A 172 7.13 -36.73 -8.66
CA PRO A 172 8.45 -36.71 -9.25
C PRO A 172 8.48 -37.73 -10.39
N ARG A 173 8.47 -37.23 -11.63
CA ARG A 173 8.82 -38.04 -12.78
C ARG A 173 10.33 -38.06 -12.73
N TYR A 174 10.89 -39.16 -12.22
CA TYR A 174 12.26 -39.47 -12.58
C TYR A 174 12.28 -39.51 -14.10
N SER A 175 12.86 -38.49 -14.73
CA SER A 175 13.41 -38.66 -16.06
C SER A 175 14.51 -39.68 -15.89
N VAL A 176 14.14 -40.96 -15.99
CA VAL A 176 15.10 -41.98 -16.36
C VAL A 176 15.58 -41.52 -17.73
N GLY A 177 16.75 -40.87 -17.77
CA GLY A 177 17.50 -40.71 -19.01
C GLY A 177 17.60 -42.08 -19.69
N PRO A 178 17.80 -42.13 -21.02
CA PRO A 178 17.79 -43.38 -21.75
C PRO A 178 18.67 -44.41 -21.03
N THR A 179 18.04 -45.48 -20.53
CA THR A 179 18.72 -46.61 -19.88
C THR A 179 19.43 -47.50 -20.90
N GLN A 180 19.35 -47.13 -22.18
CA GLN A 180 20.03 -47.79 -23.29
C GLN A 180 21.41 -47.15 -23.48
N LYS A 181 22.44 -47.99 -23.58
CA LYS A 181 23.85 -47.59 -23.71
C LYS A 181 24.14 -46.86 -25.04
N GLU A 182 23.27 -47.03 -26.04
CA GLU A 182 23.38 -46.42 -27.36
C GLU A 182 22.05 -45.75 -27.71
N VAL A 183 22.12 -44.45 -28.00
CA VAL A 183 21.00 -43.67 -28.53
C VAL A 183 21.26 -43.50 -30.03
N PRO A 184 20.39 -43.99 -30.93
CA PRO A 184 20.54 -43.75 -32.35
C PRO A 184 20.35 -42.26 -32.62
N HIS A 185 21.43 -41.60 -33.03
CA HIS A 185 21.38 -40.23 -33.53
C HIS A 185 20.68 -40.23 -34.89
N PHE A 186 19.57 -39.51 -35.00
CA PHE A 186 19.04 -39.12 -36.29
C PHE A 186 19.79 -37.86 -36.73
N ILE A 187 20.55 -37.97 -37.83
CA ILE A 187 21.14 -36.84 -38.56
C ILE A 187 20.05 -36.19 -39.39
#